data_AF-Q1RJZ2-F1
#
_entry.id   AF-Q1RJZ2-F1
#
_cell.length_a   1.000
_cell.length_b   1.000
_cell.length_c   1.000
_cell.angle_alpha   90.00
_cell.angle_beta   90.00
_cell.angle_gamma   90.00
#
_symmetry.space_group_name_H-M   'P 1'
#
loop_
_entity.id
_entity.type
_entity.pdbx_description
1 polymer ?
#
loop_
_entity_poly.entity_id
_entity_poly.type
_entity_poly.pdbx_seq_one_letter_code
_entity_poly.pdbx_strand_id
1 'polypeptide(L)'
;MRINHTFSSNKHGVGGNIWLHPDWVGMEVLNKNWSPLIKDCAKYYTGKQARLWSFEVKREINRSNVRESFFQALSNSSWAHYGYLVAPILDETKADTKNELEMLCTRHGIGFILLNVDFPEDSKKLIPARERSEIDWNMANRLAEKNKNFENYLNKVDIFCQKPTKEVLESIWYNINKLKEIPTKTKKKK
;
A
#
# COMPACT_ATOMS: atom_id res chain seq x y z
N MET A 1 2.54 0.90 5.84
CA MET A 1 2.04 2.03 6.64
C MET A 1 0.60 2.29 6.29
N ARG A 2 -0.27 2.52 7.27
CA ARG A 2 -1.67 2.90 7.04
C ARG A 2 -1.77 4.36 6.62
N ILE A 3 -2.63 4.66 5.67
CA ILE A 3 -3.02 6.01 5.27
C ILE A 3 -4.43 6.25 5.79
N ASN A 4 -4.58 7.13 6.79
CA ASN A 4 -5.88 7.35 7.40
C ASN A 4 -6.66 8.46 6.68
N HIS A 5 -7.89 8.14 6.30
CA HIS A 5 -8.86 9.01 5.61
C HIS A 5 -9.18 10.30 6.36
N THR A 6 -9.05 10.32 7.69
CA THR A 6 -9.32 11.52 8.50
C THR A 6 -8.26 12.61 8.36
N PHE A 7 -7.06 12.29 7.84
CA PHE A 7 -6.01 13.27 7.56
C PHE A 7 -6.07 13.82 6.13
N SER A 8 -7.11 13.47 5.38
CA SER A 8 -7.34 13.99 4.03
C SER A 8 -8.13 15.29 4.08
N SER A 9 -7.64 16.32 3.39
CA SER A 9 -8.42 17.55 3.20
C SER A 9 -9.68 17.27 2.36
N ASN A 10 -10.85 17.29 3.01
CA ASN A 10 -12.11 17.05 2.32
C ASN A 10 -12.58 18.31 1.60
N LYS A 11 -12.35 18.38 0.29
CA LYS A 11 -12.88 19.45 -0.59
C LYS A 11 -14.12 19.03 -1.40
N HIS A 12 -14.59 17.78 -1.29
CA HIS A 12 -15.59 17.19 -2.19
C HIS A 12 -16.85 16.66 -1.49
N GLY A 13 -17.06 17.01 -0.20
CA GLY A 13 -18.26 16.60 0.55
C GLY A 13 -18.19 15.19 1.13
N VAL A 14 -19.29 14.70 1.70
CA VAL A 14 -19.37 13.38 2.33
C VAL A 14 -19.18 12.29 1.28
N GLY A 15 -18.20 11.39 1.49
CA GLY A 15 -17.91 10.29 0.58
C GLY A 15 -16.91 10.60 -0.54
N GLY A 16 -16.55 11.86 -0.79
CA GLY A 16 -15.55 12.21 -1.83
C GLY A 16 -14.15 11.64 -1.55
N ASN A 17 -13.82 11.39 -0.28
CA ASN A 17 -12.52 10.89 0.13
C ASN A 17 -12.23 9.43 -0.28
N ILE A 18 -13.26 8.64 -0.60
CA ILE A 18 -13.07 7.22 -0.98
C ILE A 18 -12.29 7.05 -2.30
N TRP A 19 -12.19 8.11 -3.10
CA TRP A 19 -11.46 8.17 -4.38
C TRP A 19 -10.15 8.96 -4.29
N LEU A 20 -9.69 9.26 -3.06
CA LEU A 20 -8.57 10.17 -2.88
C LEU A 20 -7.26 9.48 -2.57
N HIS A 21 -7.23 8.29 -1.98
CA HIS A 21 -5.97 7.65 -1.58
C HIS A 21 -6.16 6.17 -1.23
N PRO A 22 -5.08 5.38 -1.26
CA PRO A 22 -5.12 3.98 -0.80
C PRO A 22 -5.26 3.90 0.72
N ASP A 23 -5.56 2.71 1.24
CA ASP A 23 -5.62 2.46 2.68
C ASP A 23 -4.24 2.16 3.28
N TRP A 24 -3.38 1.48 2.50
CA TRP A 24 -2.04 1.11 2.93
C TRP A 24 -1.02 1.30 1.81
N VAL A 25 0.19 1.62 2.21
CA VAL A 25 1.36 1.77 1.32
C VAL A 25 2.57 1.05 1.91
N GLY A 26 3.47 0.58 1.06
CA GLY A 26 4.65 -0.18 1.48
C GLY A 26 5.84 0.01 0.54
N MET A 27 7.03 -0.22 1.06
CA MET A 27 8.28 -0.18 0.32
C MET A 27 9.02 -1.51 0.50
N GLU A 28 9.41 -2.13 -0.60
CA GLU A 28 10.25 -3.32 -0.64
C GLU A 28 11.66 -2.89 -1.07
N VAL A 29 12.66 -3.23 -0.26
CA VAL A 29 14.06 -2.94 -0.57
C VAL A 29 14.66 -4.08 -1.40
N LEU A 30 15.07 -3.78 -2.62
CA LEU A 30 15.59 -4.79 -3.55
C LEU A 30 17.06 -5.15 -3.29
N ASN A 31 17.81 -4.20 -2.74
CA ASN A 31 19.25 -4.34 -2.54
C ASN A 31 19.61 -4.91 -1.16
N LYS A 32 18.66 -5.43 -0.37
CA LYS A 32 18.87 -5.79 1.05
C LYS A 32 20.11 -6.67 1.26
N ASN A 33 20.26 -7.69 0.42
CA ASN A 33 21.31 -8.70 0.50
C ASN A 33 22.53 -8.39 -0.38
N TRP A 34 22.59 -7.22 -1.03
CA TRP A 34 23.72 -6.84 -1.86
C TRP A 34 24.92 -6.44 -1.00
N SER A 35 26.13 -6.72 -1.51
CA SER A 35 27.36 -6.27 -0.88
C SER A 35 27.46 -4.73 -0.92
N PRO A 36 28.22 -4.12 0.00
CA PRO A 36 28.40 -2.66 0.04
C PRO A 36 28.90 -2.09 -1.31
N LEU A 37 29.88 -2.76 -1.94
CA LEU A 37 30.42 -2.35 -3.24
C LEU A 37 29.33 -2.27 -4.32
N ILE A 38 28.49 -3.30 -4.45
CA ILE A 38 27.43 -3.33 -5.45
C ILE A 38 26.34 -2.30 -5.16
N LYS A 39 26.01 -2.06 -3.87
CA LYS A 39 25.10 -0.99 -3.47
C LYS A 39 25.63 0.38 -3.89
N ASP A 40 26.92 0.63 -3.69
CA ASP A 40 27.55 1.89 -4.10
C ASP A 40 27.56 2.03 -5.62
N CYS A 41 27.95 0.99 -6.36
CA CYS A 41 27.85 0.98 -7.83
C CYS A 41 26.44 1.29 -8.32
N ALA A 42 25.41 0.66 -7.74
CA ALA A 42 24.03 0.83 -8.17
C ALA A 42 23.47 2.24 -7.94
N LYS A 43 24.03 3.01 -6.99
CA LYS A 43 23.67 4.43 -6.80
C LYS A 43 24.05 5.27 -8.02
N TYR A 44 25.22 5.01 -8.61
CA TYR A 44 25.72 5.78 -9.75
C TYR A 44 24.94 5.51 -11.05
N TYR A 45 24.40 4.30 -11.22
CA TYR A 45 23.66 3.90 -12.41
C TYR A 45 22.14 4.00 -12.27
N THR A 46 21.65 4.84 -11.34
CA THR A 46 20.20 5.05 -11.06
C THR A 46 19.41 3.73 -10.93
N GLY A 47 20.07 2.69 -10.40
CA GLY A 47 19.46 1.38 -10.28
C GLY A 47 18.26 1.43 -9.34
N LYS A 48 17.19 0.70 -9.68
CA LYS A 48 15.97 0.61 -8.87
C LYS A 48 16.31 0.02 -7.49
N GLN A 49 16.38 0.87 -6.46
CA GLN A 49 16.75 0.46 -5.10
C GLN A 49 15.57 -0.15 -4.32
N ALA A 50 14.35 0.24 -4.68
CA ALA A 50 13.13 -0.19 -4.00
C ALA A 50 11.94 -0.31 -4.95
N ARG A 51 10.96 -1.13 -4.55
CA ARG A 51 9.61 -1.15 -5.12
C ARG A 51 8.63 -0.54 -4.13
N LEU A 52 7.61 0.09 -4.67
CA LEU A 52 6.54 0.74 -3.90
C LEU A 52 5.26 -0.04 -4.15
N TRP A 53 4.50 -0.22 -3.08
CA TRP A 53 3.30 -1.02 -3.02
C TRP A 53 2.17 -0.14 -2.49
N SER A 54 1.00 -0.30 -3.09
CA SER A 54 -0.22 0.40 -2.70
C SER A 54 -1.37 -0.60 -2.59
N PHE A 55 -2.15 -0.50 -1.54
CA PHE A 55 -3.20 -1.45 -1.21
C PHE A 55 -4.51 -0.71 -0.88
N GLU A 56 -5.57 -1.14 -1.54
CA GLU A 56 -6.96 -0.78 -1.24
C GLU A 56 -7.61 -1.96 -0.52
N VAL A 57 -8.15 -1.74 0.68
CA VAL A 57 -8.64 -2.83 1.55
C VAL A 57 -10.15 -2.79 1.65
N LYS A 58 -10.81 -3.93 1.43
CA LYS A 58 -12.26 -4.11 1.59
C LYS A 58 -12.57 -5.17 2.63
N ARG A 59 -13.77 -5.10 3.19
CA ARG A 59 -14.26 -6.10 4.16
C ARG A 59 -14.60 -7.43 3.49
N GLU A 60 -15.13 -7.37 2.28
CA GLU A 60 -15.48 -8.52 1.46
C GLU A 60 -15.59 -8.08 0.00
N ILE A 61 -15.39 -9.03 -0.92
CA ILE A 61 -15.68 -8.87 -2.34
C ILE A 61 -16.81 -9.83 -2.71
N ASN A 62 -17.88 -9.28 -3.26
CA ASN A 62 -19.05 -10.02 -3.72
C ASN A 62 -19.60 -9.39 -5.02
N ARG A 63 -20.66 -9.98 -5.58
CA ARG A 63 -21.24 -9.54 -6.85
C ARG A 63 -21.69 -8.07 -6.85
N SER A 64 -22.17 -7.54 -5.74
CA SER A 64 -22.70 -6.18 -5.70
C SER A 64 -21.60 -5.12 -5.66
N ASN A 65 -20.39 -5.47 -5.20
CA ASN A 65 -19.32 -4.50 -4.97
C ASN A 65 -18.03 -4.74 -5.77
N VAL A 66 -17.90 -5.85 -6.51
CA VAL A 66 -16.65 -6.24 -7.18
C VAL A 66 -16.12 -5.14 -8.11
N ARG A 67 -17.00 -4.54 -8.93
CA ARG A 67 -16.62 -3.46 -9.86
C ARG A 67 -16.21 -2.21 -9.12
N GLU A 68 -17.04 -1.74 -8.19
CA GLU A 68 -16.75 -0.52 -7.43
C GLU A 68 -15.43 -0.66 -6.66
N SER A 69 -15.26 -1.77 -5.94
CA SER A 69 -14.05 -2.06 -5.16
C SER A 69 -12.82 -2.11 -6.05
N PHE A 70 -12.94 -2.74 -7.22
CA PHE A 70 -11.86 -2.78 -8.20
C PHE A 70 -11.51 -1.39 -8.73
N PHE A 71 -12.49 -0.57 -9.12
CA PHE A 71 -12.23 0.77 -9.66
C PHE A 71 -11.68 1.72 -8.59
N GLN A 72 -12.06 1.55 -7.33
CA GLN A 72 -11.42 2.24 -6.21
C GLN A 72 -9.95 1.84 -6.10
N ALA A 73 -9.63 0.54 -6.12
CA ALA A 73 -8.24 0.08 -6.09
C ALA A 73 -7.44 0.59 -7.30
N LEU A 74 -8.03 0.57 -8.49
CA LEU A 74 -7.42 1.10 -9.70
C LEU A 74 -7.12 2.59 -9.56
N SER A 75 -8.08 3.39 -9.12
CA SER A 75 -7.93 4.84 -8.96
C SER A 75 -6.92 5.20 -7.86
N ASN A 76 -6.98 4.52 -6.72
CA ASN A 76 -6.21 4.87 -5.54
C ASN A 76 -4.79 4.27 -5.54
N SER A 77 -4.55 3.15 -6.24
CA SER A 77 -3.29 2.39 -6.13
C SER A 77 -2.48 2.27 -7.43
N SER A 78 -2.93 2.82 -8.56
CA SER A 78 -2.18 2.73 -9.83
C SER A 78 -0.91 3.58 -9.87
N TRP A 79 -0.68 4.46 -8.90
CA TRP A 79 0.50 5.31 -8.84
C TRP A 79 1.79 4.53 -8.54
N ALA A 80 1.70 3.38 -7.88
CA ALA A 80 2.83 2.60 -7.39
C ALA A 80 3.27 1.51 -8.39
N HIS A 81 4.45 0.92 -8.15
CA HIS A 81 4.94 -0.22 -8.92
C HIS A 81 3.97 -1.41 -8.87
N TYR A 82 3.37 -1.65 -7.70
CA TYR A 82 2.28 -2.61 -7.55
C TYR A 82 1.07 -2.01 -6.83
N GLY A 83 -0.10 -2.20 -7.43
CA GLY A 83 -1.39 -1.90 -6.82
C GLY A 83 -2.16 -3.18 -6.56
N TYR A 84 -2.73 -3.32 -5.36
CA TYR A 84 -3.52 -4.48 -4.97
C TYR A 84 -4.86 -4.07 -4.38
N LEU A 85 -5.90 -4.80 -4.76
CA LEU A 85 -7.12 -4.91 -3.97
C LEU A 85 -6.93 -6.04 -2.95
N VAL A 86 -7.35 -5.82 -1.71
CA VAL A 86 -7.17 -6.75 -0.61
C VAL A 86 -8.50 -6.94 0.10
N ALA A 87 -8.91 -8.18 0.35
CA ALA A 87 -10.07 -8.47 1.17
C ALA A 87 -9.91 -9.82 1.88
N PRO A 88 -10.48 -10.00 3.07
CA PRO A 88 -10.44 -11.28 3.77
C PRO A 88 -11.48 -12.29 3.29
N ILE A 89 -12.50 -11.81 2.57
CA ILE A 89 -13.60 -12.63 2.06
C ILE A 89 -13.73 -12.34 0.56
N LEU A 90 -13.72 -13.40 -0.23
CA LEU A 90 -14.12 -13.41 -1.64
C LEU A 90 -15.29 -14.38 -1.76
N ASP A 91 -16.45 -13.87 -2.16
CA ASP A 91 -17.64 -14.70 -2.40
C ASP A 91 -17.44 -15.57 -3.64
N GLU A 92 -17.07 -16.82 -3.41
CA GLU A 92 -16.91 -17.86 -4.44
C GLU A 92 -18.21 -18.65 -4.71
N THR A 93 -19.31 -18.35 -3.99
CA THR A 93 -20.56 -19.13 -4.10
C THR A 93 -21.22 -19.03 -5.48
N LYS A 94 -20.89 -17.98 -6.24
CA LYS A 94 -21.31 -17.79 -7.63
C LYS A 94 -20.06 -17.54 -8.47
N ALA A 95 -19.84 -18.41 -9.47
CA ALA A 95 -18.66 -18.37 -10.34
C ALA A 95 -18.40 -16.99 -10.98
N ASP A 96 -19.44 -16.17 -11.14
CA ASP A 96 -19.37 -14.85 -11.77
C ASP A 96 -18.48 -13.84 -11.03
N THR A 97 -18.48 -13.80 -9.69
CA THR A 97 -17.75 -12.74 -8.95
C THR A 97 -16.24 -12.87 -9.15
N LYS A 98 -15.72 -14.09 -9.00
CA LYS A 98 -14.29 -14.37 -9.12
C LYS A 98 -13.80 -14.19 -10.55
N ASN A 99 -14.54 -14.70 -11.53
CA ASN A 99 -14.21 -14.54 -12.95
C ASN A 99 -14.19 -13.06 -13.36
N GLU A 100 -15.16 -12.27 -12.89
CA GLU A 100 -15.18 -10.82 -13.13
C GLU A 100 -13.97 -10.12 -12.50
N LEU A 101 -13.66 -10.42 -11.23
CA LEU A 101 -12.50 -9.87 -10.56
C LEU A 101 -11.20 -10.22 -11.30
N GLU A 102 -11.03 -11.48 -11.68
CA GLU A 102 -9.87 -11.97 -12.45
C GLU A 102 -9.72 -11.24 -13.79
N MET A 103 -10.82 -11.06 -14.53
CA MET A 103 -10.84 -10.33 -15.79
C MET A 103 -10.41 -8.86 -15.60
N LEU A 104 -10.98 -8.17 -14.60
CA LEU A 104 -10.66 -6.76 -14.31
C LEU A 104 -9.20 -6.60 -13.87
N CYS A 105 -8.75 -7.41 -12.91
CA CYS A 105 -7.39 -7.42 -12.41
C CYS A 105 -6.36 -7.66 -13.53
N THR A 106 -6.56 -8.70 -14.34
CA THR A 106 -5.64 -9.04 -15.43
C THR A 106 -5.58 -7.94 -16.48
N ARG A 107 -6.73 -7.36 -16.84
CA ARG A 107 -6.82 -6.32 -17.89
C ARG A 107 -6.09 -5.04 -17.50
N HIS A 108 -6.20 -4.62 -16.24
CA HIS A 108 -5.67 -3.32 -15.80
C HIS A 108 -4.41 -3.41 -14.92
N GLY A 109 -3.98 -4.63 -14.58
CA GLY A 109 -2.73 -4.88 -13.85
C GLY A 109 -2.81 -4.61 -12.34
N ILE A 110 -4.01 -4.58 -11.76
CA ILE A 110 -4.20 -4.57 -10.29
C ILE A 110 -4.27 -6.01 -9.81
N GLY A 111 -3.52 -6.36 -8.78
CA GLY A 111 -3.57 -7.70 -8.19
C GLY A 111 -4.68 -7.84 -7.15
N PHE A 112 -4.92 -9.07 -6.71
CA PHE A 112 -5.82 -9.37 -5.60
C PHE A 112 -5.13 -10.25 -4.55
N ILE A 113 -5.26 -9.84 -3.28
CA ILE A 113 -4.80 -10.62 -2.12
C ILE A 113 -6.01 -11.01 -1.29
N LEU A 114 -6.17 -12.33 -1.08
CA LEU A 114 -7.06 -12.86 -0.08
C LEU A 114 -6.34 -12.82 1.27
N LEU A 115 -6.74 -11.86 2.10
CA LEU A 115 -6.14 -11.58 3.40
C LEU A 115 -6.54 -12.63 4.42
N ASN A 116 -5.57 -13.25 5.07
CA ASN A 116 -5.83 -13.96 6.32
C ASN A 116 -5.74 -12.93 7.45
N VAL A 117 -6.87 -12.65 8.12
CA VAL A 117 -6.95 -11.61 9.15
C VAL A 117 -6.20 -12.02 10.41
N ASP A 118 -6.23 -13.30 10.74
CA ASP A 118 -5.60 -13.84 11.95
C ASP A 118 -4.09 -13.99 11.76
N PHE A 119 -3.67 -14.42 10.56
CA PHE A 119 -2.26 -14.64 10.20
C PHE A 119 -1.94 -13.94 8.87
N PRO A 120 -1.65 -12.62 8.87
CA PRO A 120 -1.41 -11.85 7.65
C PRO A 120 -0.30 -12.42 6.75
N GLU A 121 0.69 -13.09 7.31
CA GLU A 121 1.77 -13.80 6.62
C GLU A 121 1.27 -14.96 5.74
N ASP A 122 0.13 -15.56 6.10
CA ASP A 122 -0.50 -16.68 5.38
C ASP A 122 -1.51 -16.18 4.32
N SER A 123 -1.56 -14.87 4.08
CA SER A 123 -2.41 -14.29 3.04
C SER A 123 -2.00 -14.76 1.66
N LYS A 124 -2.99 -15.02 0.80
CA LYS A 124 -2.77 -15.59 -0.53
C LYS A 124 -2.88 -14.51 -1.61
N LYS A 125 -1.83 -14.37 -2.42
CA LYS A 125 -1.88 -13.58 -3.66
C LYS A 125 -2.59 -14.41 -4.74
N LEU A 126 -3.92 -14.30 -4.81
CA LEU A 126 -4.71 -15.06 -5.78
C LEU A 126 -4.50 -14.57 -7.21
N ILE A 127 -4.39 -13.25 -7.39
CA ILE A 127 -4.12 -12.64 -8.70
C ILE A 127 -2.88 -11.75 -8.57
N PRO A 128 -1.78 -12.03 -9.29
CA PRO A 128 -0.58 -11.19 -9.21
C PRO A 128 -0.83 -9.82 -9.88
N ALA A 129 -0.37 -8.76 -9.23
CA ALA A 129 -0.35 -7.44 -9.87
C ALA A 129 0.73 -7.37 -10.95
N ARG A 130 0.50 -6.61 -12.01
CA ARG A 130 1.53 -6.30 -13.02
C ARG A 130 2.47 -5.24 -12.46
N GLU A 131 3.78 -5.49 -12.51
CA GLU A 131 4.77 -4.48 -12.12
C GLU A 131 4.74 -3.33 -13.15
N ARG A 132 4.57 -2.10 -12.66
CA ARG A 132 4.81 -0.89 -13.45
C ARG A 132 6.30 -0.53 -13.39
N SER A 133 6.86 -0.11 -14.51
CA SER A 133 8.27 0.30 -14.59
C SER A 133 8.53 1.58 -13.81
N GLU A 134 7.56 2.50 -13.82
CA GLU A 134 7.66 3.84 -13.27
C GLU A 134 6.54 4.12 -12.26
N ILE A 135 6.81 5.07 -11.37
CA ILE A 135 5.83 5.64 -10.45
C ILE A 135 5.10 6.76 -11.18
N ASP A 136 3.77 6.81 -11.06
CA ASP A 136 3.00 7.98 -11.49
C ASP A 136 3.18 9.11 -10.47
N TRP A 137 4.16 9.97 -10.72
CA TRP A 137 4.49 11.09 -9.84
C TRP A 137 3.39 12.15 -9.77
N ASN A 138 2.59 12.30 -10.82
CA ASN A 138 1.47 13.26 -10.80
C ASN A 138 0.38 12.79 -9.83
N MET A 139 0.03 11.50 -9.88
CA MET A 139 -0.87 10.91 -8.89
C MET A 139 -0.26 10.98 -7.48
N ALA A 140 1.00 10.57 -7.30
CA ALA A 140 1.65 10.61 -6.01
C ALA A 140 1.73 12.03 -5.40
N ASN A 141 2.02 13.05 -6.20
CA ASN A 141 2.03 14.45 -5.75
C ASN A 141 0.65 14.88 -5.24
N ARG A 142 -0.41 14.60 -6.02
CA ARG A 142 -1.79 14.87 -5.59
C ARG A 142 -2.11 14.16 -4.28
N LEU A 143 -1.66 12.92 -4.08
CA LEU A 143 -1.86 12.19 -2.82
C LEU A 143 -1.15 12.88 -1.64
N ALA A 144 0.10 13.31 -1.83
CA ALA A 144 0.90 13.97 -0.80
C ALA A 144 0.31 15.33 -0.37
N GLU A 145 -0.14 16.14 -1.33
CA GLU A 145 -0.81 17.40 -1.05
C GLU A 145 -2.08 17.21 -0.19
N LYS A 146 -2.82 16.11 -0.45
CA LYS A 146 -4.11 15.87 0.17
C LYS A 146 -4.03 15.15 1.52
N ASN A 147 -3.07 14.25 1.73
CA ASN A 147 -3.00 13.40 2.92
C ASN A 147 -1.60 13.41 3.57
N LYS A 148 -1.54 13.82 4.83
CA LYS A 148 -0.27 14.01 5.55
C LYS A 148 0.41 12.70 5.93
N ASN A 149 -0.34 11.59 6.04
CA ASN A 149 0.27 10.27 6.21
C ASN A 149 0.98 9.85 4.92
N PHE A 150 0.42 10.16 3.76
CA PHE A 150 1.05 9.86 2.47
C PHE A 150 2.25 10.76 2.19
N GLU A 151 2.17 12.04 2.55
CA GLU A 151 3.33 12.94 2.51
C GLU A 151 4.49 12.41 3.38
N ASN A 152 4.19 12.03 4.63
CA ASN A 152 5.18 11.42 5.52
C ASN A 152 5.71 10.08 4.97
N TYR A 153 4.88 9.30 4.29
CA TYR A 153 5.32 8.09 3.60
C TYR A 153 6.38 8.40 2.56
N LEU A 154 6.12 9.38 1.67
CA LEU A 154 7.08 9.75 0.63
C LEU A 154 8.37 10.31 1.21
N ASN A 155 8.31 11.11 2.28
CA ASN A 155 9.51 11.59 2.96
C ASN A 155 10.37 10.42 3.47
N LYS A 156 9.76 9.36 3.99
CA LYS A 156 10.47 8.14 4.39
C LYS A 156 11.10 7.41 3.21
N VAL A 157 10.40 7.34 2.07
CA VAL A 157 10.95 6.77 0.83
C VAL A 157 12.14 7.59 0.35
N ASP A 158 12.04 8.92 0.34
CA ASP A 158 13.11 9.83 -0.07
C ASP A 158 14.37 9.67 0.80
N ILE A 159 14.23 9.69 2.13
CA ILE A 159 15.36 9.48 3.05
C ILE A 159 16.08 8.15 2.76
N PHE A 160 15.33 7.07 2.49
CA PHE A 160 15.91 5.79 2.13
C PHE A 160 16.62 5.85 0.76
N CYS A 161 16.01 6.45 -0.25
CA CYS A 161 16.59 6.58 -1.59
C CYS A 161 17.90 7.38 -1.58
N GLN A 162 18.00 8.41 -0.74
CA GLN A 162 19.23 9.18 -0.55
C GLN A 162 20.32 8.37 0.16
N LYS A 163 19.95 7.54 1.13
CA LYS A 163 20.89 6.72 1.93
C LYS A 163 20.37 5.29 2.13
N PRO A 164 20.49 4.40 1.12
CA PRO A 164 19.88 3.07 1.13
C PRO A 164 20.69 2.08 1.97
N THR A 165 20.67 2.30 3.28
CA THR A 165 21.40 1.52 4.29
C THR A 165 20.42 0.78 5.19
N LYS A 166 20.89 -0.28 5.87
CA LYS A 166 20.05 -1.09 6.75
C LYS A 166 19.62 -0.26 7.98
N GLU A 167 20.53 0.54 8.49
CA GLU A 167 20.35 1.42 9.64
C GLU A 167 19.26 2.46 9.39
N VAL A 168 19.27 3.08 8.21
CA VAL A 168 18.23 4.02 7.79
C VAL A 168 16.87 3.31 7.68
N LEU A 169 16.83 2.13 7.04
CA LEU A 169 15.60 1.36 6.92
C LEU A 169 14.99 1.01 8.29
N GLU A 170 15.82 0.56 9.22
CA GLU A 170 15.40 0.24 10.60
C GLU A 170 14.89 1.49 11.34
N SER A 171 15.57 2.63 11.18
CA SER A 171 15.16 3.89 11.81
C SER A 171 13.78 4.39 11.33
N ILE A 172 13.46 4.15 10.06
CA ILE A 172 12.25 4.64 9.38
C ILE A 172 11.02 3.77 9.70
N TRP A 173 11.20 2.44 9.73
CA TRP A 173 10.10 1.48 9.74
C TRP A 173 9.99 0.66 11.03
N TYR A 174 11.09 0.40 11.75
CA TYR A 174 11.07 -0.45 12.96
C TYR A 174 10.93 0.33 14.28
N ASN A 175 10.95 1.67 14.26
CA ASN A 175 10.64 2.50 15.43
C ASN A 175 9.17 2.44 15.91
N ILE A 176 8.34 1.57 15.33
CA ILE A 176 6.95 1.32 15.75
C ILE A 176 6.88 0.62 17.13
N ASN A 177 7.94 -0.05 17.58
CA ASN A 177 7.96 -0.67 18.93
C ASN A 177 7.98 0.36 20.08
N LYS A 178 8.31 1.64 19.83
CA LYS A 178 8.20 2.70 20.85
C LYS A 178 6.75 3.18 21.08
N LEU A 179 5.80 2.83 20.20
CA LEU A 179 4.37 3.13 20.38
C LEU A 179 3.65 2.09 21.25
N LYS A 180 4.29 0.97 21.60
CA LYS A 180 3.76 0.00 22.57
C LYS A 180 3.98 0.42 24.03
N GLU A 181 4.73 1.49 24.29
CA GLU A 181 4.99 2.05 25.63
C GLU A 181 4.10 3.27 25.96
N ILE A 182 2.86 3.33 25.45
CA ILE A 182 1.87 4.29 25.97
C ILE A 182 1.27 3.65 27.23
N PRO A 183 1.42 4.25 28.43
CA PRO A 183 0.88 3.65 29.64
C PRO A 183 -0.64 3.59 29.53
N THR A 184 -1.21 2.39 29.69
CA THR A 184 -2.64 2.21 29.89
C THR A 184 -3.09 3.08 31.05
N LYS A 185 -3.90 4.10 30.77
CA LYS A 185 -4.52 4.93 31.81
C LYS A 185 -5.19 4.01 32.84
N THR A 186 -4.67 4.06 34.05
CA THR A 186 -5.22 3.43 35.25
C THR A 186 -6.69 3.81 35.37
N LYS A 187 -7.57 2.81 35.35
CA LYS A 187 -8.98 2.97 35.76
C LYS A 187 -8.99 3.48 37.20
N LYS A 188 -9.33 4.75 37.40
CA LYS A 188 -9.70 5.26 38.72
C LYS A 188 -11.02 4.59 39.11
N LYS A 189 -10.96 3.71 40.12
CA LYS A 189 -12.13 3.28 40.89
C LYS A 189 -12.72 4.51 41.59
N LYS A 190 -14.02 4.75 41.39
CA LYS A 190 -14.92 5.32 42.38
C LYS A 190 -16.17 4.45 42.37
#